data_AF-A0A415CGU0-F1
#
_entry.id   AF-A0A415CGU0-F1
#
_cell.length_a   1.000
_cell.length_b   1.000
_cell.length_c   1.000
_cell.angle_alpha   90.00
_cell.angle_beta   90.00
_cell.angle_gamma   90.00
#
_symmetry.space_group_name_H-M   'P 1'
#
loop_
_entity.id
_entity.type
_entity.pdbx_description
1 polymer ?
#
loop_
_entity_poly.entity_id
_entity_poly.type
_entity_poly.pdbx_seq_one_letter_code
_entity_poly.pdbx_strand_id
1 'polypeptide(L)'
;MCIAVPMRVLEVRSDSDVVVTRPGRTEIANASFADEMPAVGDLVLVFRGTILRTVSQDEALKIESALCCVEEAMRTDEAESADAAFADIIENTGKLPPHLQKLVGQKTM
;
A
#
# COMPACT_ATOMS: atom_id res chain seq x y z
N MET A 1 7.26 -4.53 -0.94
CA MET A 1 6.24 -3.46 -1.06
C MET A 1 6.69 -2.26 -0.24
N CYS A 2 6.83 -1.07 -0.84
CA CYS A 2 7.36 0.14 -0.18
C CYS A 2 6.22 1.06 0.27
N ILE A 3 5.42 0.62 1.24
CA ILE A 3 4.30 1.39 1.80
C ILE A 3 4.41 1.40 3.33
N ALA A 4 3.93 2.46 3.97
CA ALA A 4 3.89 2.53 5.42
C ALA A 4 2.88 1.50 5.95
N VAL A 5 3.26 0.75 6.98
CA VAL A 5 2.40 -0.27 7.59
C VAL A 5 2.06 0.12 9.03
N PRO A 6 0.81 -0.12 9.49
CA PRO A 6 0.46 0.12 10.87
C PRO A 6 1.10 -0.95 11.76
N MET A 7 1.68 -0.51 12.87
CA MET A 7 2.29 -1.38 13.87
C MET A 7 1.89 -0.90 15.27
N ARG A 8 1.83 -1.82 16.23
CA ARG A 8 1.55 -1.51 17.63
C ARG A 8 2.83 -1.26 18.40
N VAL A 9 2.88 -0.21 19.21
CA VAL A 9 3.99 0.07 20.12
C VAL A 9 3.97 -0.92 21.29
N LEU A 10 5.08 -1.62 21.50
CA LEU A 10 5.29 -2.51 22.64
C LEU A 10 6.10 -1.86 23.76
N GLU A 11 7.10 -1.06 23.40
CA GLU A 11 8.08 -0.50 24.34
C GLU A 11 8.67 0.78 23.75
N VAL A 12 8.85 1.82 24.57
CA VAL A 12 9.64 3.01 24.24
C VAL A 12 10.98 2.87 24.97
N ARG A 13 12.08 2.68 24.22
CA ARG A 13 13.41 2.40 24.79
C ARG A 13 14.22 3.66 25.04
N SER A 14 14.03 4.67 24.22
CA SER A 14 14.73 5.96 24.30
C SER A 14 13.89 7.06 23.64
N ASP A 15 14.44 8.26 23.57
CA ASP A 15 13.82 9.44 22.94
C ASP A 15 13.66 9.31 21.41
N SER A 16 14.10 8.19 20.82
CA SER A 16 13.91 7.92 19.40
C SER A 16 13.67 6.45 19.06
N ASP A 17 14.03 5.49 19.92
CA ASP A 17 13.92 4.08 19.58
C ASP A 17 12.68 3.47 20.23
N VAL A 18 11.77 2.99 19.38
CA VAL A 18 10.48 2.43 19.78
C VAL A 18 10.36 1.02 19.23
N VAL A 19 10.06 0.04 20.09
CA VAL A 19 9.78 -1.32 19.67
C VAL A 19 8.33 -1.39 19.21
N VAL A 20 8.15 -1.82 17.97
CA VAL A 20 6.85 -1.93 17.31
C VAL A 20 6.63 -3.35 16.81
N THR A 21 5.38 -3.79 16.80
CA THR A 21 5.01 -5.15 16.38
C THR A 21 3.79 -5.17 15.48
N ARG A 22 3.76 -6.14 14.58
CA ARG A 22 2.58 -6.59 13.83
C ARG A 22 2.69 -8.11 13.62
N PRO A 23 1.64 -8.79 13.14
CA PRO A 23 1.69 -10.23 12.90
C PRO A 23 2.93 -10.63 12.08
N GLY A 24 3.75 -11.53 12.63
CA GLY A 24 4.95 -12.05 11.97
C GLY A 24 6.18 -11.13 11.96
N ARG A 25 6.12 -9.91 12.52
CA ARG A 25 7.27 -8.98 12.54
C ARG A 25 7.27 -8.07 13.77
N THR A 26 8.39 -8.06 14.48
CA THR A 26 8.68 -7.11 15.55
C THR A 26 10.03 -6.46 15.26
N GLU A 27 10.10 -5.13 15.38
CA GLU A 27 11.31 -4.38 15.08
C GLU A 27 11.43 -3.10 15.89
N ILE A 28 12.61 -2.47 15.83
CA ILE A 28 12.84 -1.14 16.37
C ILE A 28 12.60 -0.14 15.25
N ALA A 29 11.76 0.86 15.51
CA ALA A 29 11.50 1.96 14.61
C ALA A 29 11.92 3.29 15.26
N ASN A 30 12.42 4.20 14.43
CA ASN A 30 12.88 5.51 14.84
C ASN A 30 11.73 6.51 14.88
N ALA A 31 11.50 7.17 16.02
CA ALA A 31 10.47 8.16 16.26
C ALA A 31 10.95 9.61 16.14
N SER A 32 12.17 9.87 15.65
CA SER A 32 12.73 11.24 15.60
C SER A 32 11.96 12.21 14.70
N PHE A 33 11.08 11.71 13.83
CA PHE A 33 10.20 12.52 12.97
C PHE A 33 8.74 12.55 13.42
N ALA A 34 8.40 11.87 14.51
CA ALA A 34 7.04 11.91 15.05
C ALA A 34 6.80 13.25 15.75
N ASP A 35 5.62 13.84 15.55
CA ASP A 35 5.23 15.09 16.24
C ASP A 35 5.23 14.93 17.76
N GLU A 36 4.80 13.75 18.22
CA GLU A 36 4.77 13.36 19.63
C GLU A 36 5.32 11.94 19.79
N MET A 37 6.00 11.68 20.91
CA MET A 37 6.50 10.34 21.23
C MET A 37 5.30 9.41 21.50
N PRO A 38 5.14 8.31 20.73
CA PRO A 38 4.01 7.41 20.92
C PRO A 38 4.13 6.62 22.23
N ALA A 39 2.99 6.31 22.84
CA ALA A 39 2.91 5.54 24.07
C ALA A 39 2.78 4.03 23.80
N VAL A 40 3.06 3.21 24.82
CA VAL A 40 2.83 1.77 24.76
C VAL A 40 1.36 1.48 24.49
N GLY A 41 1.08 0.65 23.48
CA GLY A 41 -0.27 0.32 23.02
C GLY A 41 -0.76 1.15 21.84
N ASP A 42 -0.11 2.28 21.54
CA ASP A 42 -0.47 3.11 20.39
C ASP A 42 -0.24 2.37 19.07
N LEU A 43 -1.02 2.77 18.07
CA LEU A 43 -0.83 2.33 16.69
C LEU A 43 -0.10 3.43 15.93
N VAL A 44 0.96 3.06 15.22
CA VAL A 44 1.82 3.98 14.48
C VAL A 44 2.02 3.51 13.05
N LEU A 45 2.19 4.44 12.11
CA LEU A 45 2.60 4.13 10.75
C LEU A 45 4.12 4.09 10.63
N VAL A 46 4.64 2.94 10.20
CA VAL A 46 6.07 2.70 10.05
C VAL A 46 6.43 2.59 8.58
N PHE A 47 7.35 3.44 8.13
CA PHE A 47 7.90 3.39 6.77
C PHE A 47 9.42 3.30 6.85
N ARG A 48 9.99 2.23 6.29
CA ARG A 48 11.44 1.99 6.25
C ARG A 48 12.13 2.12 7.63
N GLY A 49 11.48 1.66 8.69
CA GLY A 49 12.01 1.72 10.06
C GLY A 49 11.86 3.07 10.74
N THR A 50 11.07 3.99 10.18
CA THR A 50 10.76 5.30 10.77
C THR A 50 9.27 5.40 11.06
N ILE A 51 8.92 5.87 12.26
CA ILE A 51 7.56 6.21 12.65
C ILE A 51 7.21 7.56 12.04
N LEU A 52 6.16 7.59 11.23
CA LEU A 52 5.66 8.80 10.59
C LEU A 52 4.70 9.57 11.50
N ARG A 53 3.77 8.84 12.14
CA ARG A 53 2.77 9.38 13.07
C ARG A 53 2.00 8.26 13.77
N THR A 54 1.33 8.64 14.85
CA THR A 54 0.29 7.83 15.48
C THR A 54 -0.98 7.84 14.62
N VAL A 55 -1.73 6.73 14.66
CA VAL A 55 -3.00 6.53 13.96
C VAL A 55 -4.06 6.01 14.92
N SER A 56 -5.32 6.28 14.60
CA SER A 56 -6.44 5.66 15.32
C SER A 56 -6.59 4.18 14.95
N GLN A 57 -7.31 3.43 15.79
CA GLN A 57 -7.64 2.04 15.50
C GLN A 57 -8.44 1.90 14.19
N ASP A 58 -9.41 2.77 13.96
CA ASP A 58 -10.23 2.75 12.74
C ASP A 58 -9.40 3.01 11.47
N GLU A 59 -8.45 3.94 11.56
CA GLU A 59 -7.54 4.22 10.45
C GLU A 59 -6.60 3.03 10.19
N ALA A 60 -5.99 2.47 11.24
CA ALA A 60 -5.14 1.29 11.12
C ALA A 60 -5.88 0.11 10.49
N LEU A 61 -7.14 -0.13 10.85
CA LEU A 61 -7.97 -1.19 10.26
C LEU A 61 -8.26 -0.95 8.78
N LYS A 62 -8.54 0.29 8.38
CA LYS A 62 -8.75 0.65 6.97
C LYS A 62 -7.47 0.42 6.16
N ILE A 63 -6.32 0.79 6.70
CA ILE A 63 -5.02 0.58 6.05
C ILE A 63 -4.71 -0.91 5.94
N GLU A 64 -4.88 -1.70 7.00
CA GLU A 64 -4.68 -3.16 6.95
C GLU A 64 -5.61 -3.83 5.94
N SER A 65 -6.88 -3.42 5.88
CA SER A 65 -7.81 -3.93 4.87
C SER A 65 -7.34 -3.62 3.44
N ALA A 66 -6.87 -2.40 3.20
CA ALA A 66 -6.35 -2.01 1.88
C ALA A 66 -5.08 -2.78 1.50
N LEU A 67 -4.16 -2.97 2.44
CA LEU A 67 -2.94 -3.76 2.24
C LEU A 67 -3.27 -5.23 1.93
N CYS A 68 -4.22 -5.83 2.67
CA CYS A 68 -4.69 -7.18 2.40
C CYS A 68 -5.27 -7.30 0.97
N CYS A 69 -6.11 -6.36 0.54
CA CYS A 69 -6.64 -6.36 -0.82
C CYS A 69 -5.53 -6.29 -1.89
N VAL A 70 -4.50 -5.47 -1.68
CA VAL A 70 -3.36 -5.35 -2.61
C VAL A 70 -2.52 -6.62 -2.62
N GLU A 71 -2.25 -7.21 -1.45
CA GLU A 71 -1.51 -8.47 -1.34
C GLU A 71 -2.24 -9.62 -2.06
N GLU A 72 -3.56 -9.73 -1.89
CA GLU A 72 -4.37 -10.73 -2.58
C GLU A 72 -4.40 -10.50 -4.10
N ALA A 73 -4.54 -9.24 -4.55
CA ALA A 73 -4.46 -8.90 -5.98
C ALA A 73 -3.07 -9.18 -6.59
N MET A 74 -2.00 -9.14 -5.80
CA MET A 74 -0.65 -9.52 -6.25
C MET A 74 -0.40 -11.02 -6.21
N ARG A 75 -1.14 -11.78 -5.40
CA ARG A 75 -0.98 -13.24 -5.22
C ARG A 75 -1.62 -14.04 -6.34
N THR A 76 -2.49 -13.45 -7.17
CA THR A 76 -3.18 -14.17 -8.25
C THR A 76 -2.22 -14.62 -9.36
N ASP A 77 -1.60 -15.78 -9.15
CA ASP A 77 -1.22 -16.74 -10.20
C ASP A 77 -2.45 -17.45 -10.79
N GLU A 78 -3.64 -17.28 -10.20
CA GLU A 78 -4.92 -17.76 -10.71
C GLU A 78 -5.62 -16.64 -11.51
N ALA A 79 -5.15 -16.49 -12.76
CA ALA A 79 -5.61 -15.52 -13.74
C ALA A 79 -7.05 -15.73 -14.27
N GLU A 80 -7.94 -16.41 -13.54
CA GLU A 80 -9.33 -16.57 -13.98
C GLU A 80 -10.17 -15.30 -13.73
N SER A 81 -9.85 -14.50 -12.71
CA SER A 81 -10.61 -13.28 -12.39
C SER A 81 -10.09 -12.00 -13.06
N ALA A 82 -8.81 -11.97 -13.45
CA ALA A 82 -8.20 -10.81 -14.10
C ALA A 82 -8.74 -10.61 -15.52
N ASP A 83 -8.85 -11.69 -16.30
CA ASP A 83 -9.39 -11.63 -17.66
C ASP A 83 -10.86 -11.19 -17.67
N ALA A 84 -11.65 -11.60 -16.66
CA ALA A 84 -13.03 -11.12 -16.50
C ALA A 84 -13.09 -9.62 -16.15
N ALA A 85 -12.18 -9.14 -15.30
CA ALA A 85 -12.12 -7.73 -14.91
C ALA A 85 -11.68 -6.79 -16.05
N PHE A 86 -10.95 -7.34 -17.04
CA PHE A 86 -10.46 -6.61 -18.22
C PHE A 86 -11.09 -7.10 -19.52
N ALA A 87 -12.25 -7.77 -19.46
CA ALA A 87 -12.88 -8.39 -20.62
C ALA A 87 -13.14 -7.38 -21.75
N ASP A 88 -13.51 -6.15 -21.41
CA ASP A 88 -13.72 -5.04 -22.34
C ASP A 88 -12.43 -4.63 -23.06
N ILE A 89 -11.31 -4.59 -22.36
CA ILE A 89 -9.98 -4.29 -22.93
C ILE A 89 -9.52 -5.47 -23.80
N ILE A 90 -9.70 -6.70 -23.35
CA ILE A 90 -9.31 -7.92 -24.08
C ILE A 90 -10.10 -8.03 -25.39
N GLU A 91 -11.42 -7.86 -25.36
CA GLU A 91 -12.30 -7.89 -26.56
C GLU A 91 -11.95 -6.82 -27.61
N ASN A 92 -11.28 -5.76 -27.18
CA ASN A 92 -10.88 -4.63 -28.02
C ASN A 92 -9.36 -4.52 -28.22
N THR A 93 -8.59 -5.51 -27.77
CA THR A 93 -7.13 -5.53 -27.96
C THR A 93 -6.81 -5.53 -29.46
N GLY A 94 -5.91 -4.62 -29.87
CA GLY A 94 -5.53 -4.43 -31.27
C GLY A 94 -6.50 -3.60 -32.11
N LYS A 95 -7.64 -3.14 -31.56
CA LYS A 95 -8.55 -2.22 -32.26
C LYS A 95 -8.28 -0.78 -31.85
N LEU A 96 -8.07 0.10 -32.82
CA LEU A 96 -8.01 1.53 -32.57
C LEU A 96 -9.41 2.11 -32.32
N PRO A 97 -9.57 3.08 -31.42
CA PRO A 97 -10.79 3.86 -31.28
C PRO A 97 -11.18 4.55 -32.60
N PRO A 98 -12.49 4.78 -32.88
CA PRO A 98 -12.96 5.36 -34.14
C PRO A 98 -12.33 6.71 -34.51
N HIS A 99 -11.98 7.52 -33.52
CA HIS A 99 -11.32 8.81 -33.73
C HIS A 99 -9.84 8.68 -34.10
N LEU A 100 -9.18 7.56 -33.74
CA LEU A 100 -7.79 7.26 -34.09
C LEU A 100 -7.66 6.47 -35.40
N GLN A 101 -8.65 5.65 -35.75
CA GLN A 101 -8.67 4.91 -37.03
C GLN A 101 -8.51 5.85 -38.25
N LYS A 102 -9.07 7.06 -38.17
CA LYS A 102 -9.01 8.07 -39.24
C LYS A 102 -7.63 8.71 -39.41
N LEU A 103 -6.78 8.60 -38.40
CA LEU A 103 -5.46 9.24 -38.35
C LEU A 103 -4.34 8.30 -38.82
N VAL A 104 -4.57 6.98 -38.81
CA VAL A 104 -3.58 6.01 -39.28
C VAL A 104 -3.41 6.12 -40.79
N GLY A 105 -2.17 6.31 -41.24
CA GLY A 105 -1.83 6.46 -42.66
C GLY A 105 -1.93 7.89 -43.20
N GLN A 106 -2.38 8.86 -42.41
CA GLN A 106 -2.27 10.27 -42.76
C GLN A 106 -0.82 10.72 -42.55
N LYS A 107 -0.03 10.76 -43.62
CA LYS A 107 1.23 11.52 -43.61
C LYS A 107 0.86 12.99 -43.44
N THR A 108 1.21 13.57 -42.30
CA THR A 108 1.28 15.03 -42.16
C THR A 108 2.26 15.51 -43.22
N MET A 109 1.75 16.20 -44.25
CA MET A 109 2.59 16.99 -45.16
C MET A 109 3.01 18.27 -44.46
#